data_AF-A0A7V5XGE2-F1
#
_entry.id   AF-A0A7V5XGE2-F1
#
_cell.length_a   1.000
_cell.length_b   1.000
_cell.length_c   1.000
_cell.angle_alpha   90.00
_cell.angle_beta   90.00
_cell.angle_gamma   90.00
#
_symmetry.space_group_name_H-M   'P 1'
#
loop_
_entity.id
_entity.type
_entity.pdbx_description
1 polymer ?
#
loop_
_entity_poly.entity_id
_entity_poly.type
_entity_poly.pdbx_seq_one_letter_code
_entity_poly.pdbx_strand_id
1 'polypeptide(L)' 'STKCLILTGGLHADENIVNIAKSKEIPIIVTSLDTFSVVDKIQNIMGKAILKEKDKAFKFKEIVAKEFDMESFLKELSL' A
#
# COMPACT_ATOMS: atom_id res chain seq x y z
N SER A 1 6.21 15.26 -9.99
CA SER A 1 6.68 14.06 -10.73
C SER A 1 5.61 13.00 -10.63
N THR A 2 5.15 12.47 -11.77
CA THR A 2 4.10 11.43 -11.83
C THR A 2 4.76 10.06 -11.89
N LYS A 3 4.39 9.16 -10.97
CA LYS A 3 5.01 7.82 -10.87
C LYS A 3 4.26 6.73 -11.65
N CYS A 4 2.97 6.88 -11.84
CA CYS A 4 2.09 5.91 -12.52
C CYS A 4 0.78 6.62 -12.90
N LEU A 5 0.17 6.20 -14.01
CA LEU A 5 -1.19 6.56 -14.38
C LEU A 5 -2.10 5.34 -14.20
N ILE A 6 -3.21 5.50 -13.46
CA ILE A 6 -4.20 4.44 -13.27
C ILE A 6 -5.50 4.87 -13.96
N LEU A 7 -5.94 4.09 -14.94
CA LEU A 7 -7.17 4.32 -15.71
C LEU A 7 -8.27 3.38 -15.19
N THR A 8 -9.32 3.98 -14.62
CA THR A 8 -10.42 3.28 -13.95
C THR A 8 -11.60 3.05 -14.89
N GLY A 9 -12.53 2.18 -14.50
CA GLY A 9 -13.73 1.85 -15.28
C GLY A 9 -13.45 1.13 -16.61
N GLY A 10 -12.26 0.59 -16.81
CA GLY A 10 -11.85 -0.10 -18.04
C GLY A 10 -11.54 0.83 -19.21
N LEU A 11 -11.35 2.13 -18.94
CA LEU A 11 -11.05 3.11 -19.97
C LEU A 11 -9.61 2.95 -20.47
N HIS A 12 -9.46 2.68 -21.77
CA HIS A 12 -8.16 2.69 -22.42
C HIS A 12 -7.78 4.12 -22.82
N ALA A 13 -6.53 4.49 -22.55
CA ALA A 13 -5.96 5.71 -23.08
C ALA A 13 -5.81 5.61 -24.61
N ASP A 14 -6.00 6.74 -25.30
CA ASP A 14 -5.67 6.84 -26.71
C ASP A 14 -4.15 6.70 -26.95
N GLU A 15 -3.76 6.48 -28.21
CA GLU A 15 -2.36 6.28 -28.58
C GLU A 15 -1.47 7.48 -28.24
N ASN A 16 -2.00 8.71 -28.29
CA ASN A 16 -1.21 9.90 -27.97
C ASN A 16 -0.79 9.88 -26.49
N ILE A 17 -1.74 9.58 -25.60
CA ILE A 17 -1.47 9.48 -24.15
C ILE A 17 -0.50 8.32 -23.87
N VAL A 18 -0.68 7.17 -24.53
CA VAL A 18 0.24 6.02 -24.39
C VAL A 18 1.66 6.37 -24.84
N ASN A 19 1.81 7.07 -25.97
CA ASN A 19 3.10 7.47 -26.50
C ASN A 19 3.80 8.50 -25.59
N ILE A 20 3.04 9.46 -25.05
CA ILE A 20 3.56 10.41 -24.05
C ILE A 20 4.04 9.68 -22.80
N ALA A 21 3.23 8.77 -22.25
CA ALA A 21 3.60 8.01 -21.06
C ALA A 21 4.85 7.15 -21.29
N LYS A 22 4.95 6.47 -22.45
CA LYS A 22 6.15 5.71 -22.85
C LYS A 22 7.39 6.60 -22.95
N SER A 23 7.29 7.76 -23.61
CA SER A 23 8.42 8.70 -23.75
C SER A 23 8.93 9.23 -22.41
N LYS A 24 8.05 9.27 -21.40
CA LYS A 24 8.34 9.72 -20.03
C LYS A 24 8.61 8.58 -19.06
N GLU A 25 8.63 7.33 -19.55
CA GLU A 25 8.79 6.12 -18.74
C GLU A 25 7.77 6.01 -17.59
N ILE A 26 6.55 6.49 -17.81
CA ILE A 26 5.45 6.42 -16.85
C ILE A 26 4.61 5.16 -17.15
N PRO A 27 4.49 4.20 -16.22
CA PRO A 27 3.63 3.04 -16.40
C PRO A 27 2.14 3.43 -16.41
N ILE A 28 1.35 2.72 -17.20
CA ILE A 28 -0.11 2.82 -17.25
C ILE A 28 -0.70 1.50 -16.77
N ILE A 29 -1.64 1.57 -15.81
CA ILE A 29 -2.45 0.42 -15.36
C ILE A 29 -3.90 0.70 -15.71
N VAL A 30 -4.55 -0.22 -16.43
CA VAL A 30 -5.99 -0.17 -16.71
C VAL A 30 -6.71 -1.16 -15.81
N THR A 31 -7.81 -0.74 -15.19
CA THR A 31 -8.62 -1.59 -14.30
C THR A 31 -10.10 -1.32 -14.52
N SER A 32 -10.94 -2.35 -14.38
CA SER A 32 -12.40 -2.23 -14.42
C SER A 32 -13.01 -1.63 -13.16
N LEU A 33 -12.23 -1.52 -12.08
CA LEU A 33 -12.66 -0.89 -10.83
C LEU A 33 -12.96 0.60 -11.06
N ASP A 34 -13.97 1.12 -10.37
CA ASP A 34 -14.23 2.55 -10.32
C ASP A 34 -13.16 3.29 -9.50
N THR A 35 -13.14 4.62 -9.63
CA THR A 35 -12.13 5.48 -8.99
C THR A 35 -12.12 5.34 -7.47
N PHE A 36 -13.29 5.24 -6.82
CA PHE A 36 -13.37 5.13 -5.37
C PHE A 36 -12.77 3.81 -4.90
N SER A 37 -13.17 2.69 -5.51
CA SER A 37 -12.64 1.36 -5.19
C SER A 37 -11.12 1.27 -5.38
N VAL A 38 -10.57 1.93 -6.41
CA VAL A 38 -9.12 1.99 -6.64
C VAL A 38 -8.41 2.79 -5.54
N VAL A 39 -8.92 3.97 -5.19
CA VAL A 39 -8.33 4.81 -4.13
C VAL A 39 -8.33 4.07 -2.80
N ASP A 40 -9.45 3.46 -2.41
CA ASP A 40 -9.56 2.67 -1.18
C ASP A 40 -8.54 1.50 -1.16
N LYS A 41 -8.42 0.76 -2.27
CA LYS A 41 -7.46 -0.34 -2.38
C LYS A 41 -6.02 0.14 -2.25
N ILE A 42 -5.67 1.28 -2.85
CA ILE A 42 -4.33 1.87 -2.72
C ILE A 42 -4.07 2.30 -1.28
N GLN A 43 -5.03 2.97 -0.64
CA GLN A 43 -4.92 3.39 0.76
C GLN A 43 -4.73 2.19 1.69
N ASN A 44 -5.49 1.11 1.48
CA ASN A 44 -5.37 -0.13 2.25
C ASN A 44 -4.02 -0.84 2.07
N ILE A 45 -3.34 -0.64 0.94
CA ILE A 45 -1.97 -1.14 0.72
C ILE A 45 -0.95 -0.20 1.38
N MET A 46 -1.14 1.11 1.24
CA MET A 46 -0.20 2.12 1.73
C MET A 46 -0.22 2.25 3.27
N GLY A 47 -1.37 2.05 3.91
CA GLY A 47 -1.53 2.04 5.36
C GLY A 47 -1.02 0.77 6.04
N LYS A 48 -0.69 -0.28 5.28
CA LYS A 48 -0.01 -1.46 5.80
C LYS A 48 1.48 -1.20 5.78
N ALA A 49 2.15 -1.35 6.92
CA ALA A 49 3.60 -1.39 6.95
C ALA A 49 4.06 -2.50 5.99
N ILE A 50 4.66 -2.11 4.86
CA ILE A 50 5.36 -3.06 3.99
C ILE A 50 6.61 -3.46 4.77
N LEU A 51 6.47 -4.48 5.61
CA LEU A 51 7.55 -5.08 6.37
C LEU A 51 8.49 -5.76 5.37
N LYS A 52 9.40 -4.96 4.79
CA LYS A 52 10.45 -5.44 3.88
C LYS A 52 11.29 -6.53 4.55
N GLU A 53 11.42 -6.46 5.87
CA GLU A 53 12.21 -7.36 6.68
C GLU A 53 11.31 -8.09 7.67
N LYS A 54 10.61 -9.13 7.18
CA LYS A 54 9.74 -9.96 8.02
C LYS A 54 10.47 -10.49 9.25
N ASP A 55 11.75 -10.83 9.11
CA ASP A 55 12.58 -11.36 10.20
C ASP A 55 12.77 -10.35 11.33
N LYS A 56 12.91 -9.05 11.01
CA LYS A 56 12.95 -7.99 12.03
C LYS A 56 11.63 -7.85 12.77
N ALA A 57 10.50 -7.99 12.06
CA ALA A 57 9.18 -7.95 12.69
C ALA A 57 8.96 -9.15 13.64
N PHE A 58 9.38 -10.35 13.23
CA PHE A 58 9.35 -11.52 14.09
C PHE A 58 10.27 -11.35 15.31
N LYS A 59 11.48 -10.81 15.11
CA LYS A 59 12.41 -10.58 16.22
C LYS A 59 11.91 -9.52 17.19
N PHE A 60 11.28 -8.46 16.69
CA PHE A 60 10.60 -7.47 17.51
C PHE A 60 9.50 -8.12 18.36
N LYS A 61 8.64 -8.94 17.75
CA LYS A 61 7.59 -9.67 18.47
C LYS A 61 8.18 -10.55 19.58
N GLU A 62 9.27 -11.26 19.31
CA GLU A 62 9.96 -12.11 20.28
C GLU A 62 10.52 -11.30 21.46
N ILE A 63 11.18 -10.17 21.18
CA ILE A 63 11.75 -9.29 22.21
C ILE A 63 10.64 -8.68 23.07
N VAL A 64 9.58 -8.16 22.47
CA VAL A 64 8.44 -7.58 23.21
C VAL A 64 7.79 -8.64 24.08
N ALA A 65 7.54 -9.85 23.55
CA ALA A 65 6.95 -10.93 24.34
C ALA A 65 7.85 -11.40 25.51
N LYS A 66 9.17 -11.24 25.39
CA LYS A 66 10.14 -11.66 26.41
C LYS A 66 10.40 -10.61 27.47
N GLU A 67 10.46 -9.34 27.08
CA GLU A 67 10.95 -8.26 27.94
C GLU A 67 9.86 -7.27 28.37
N PHE A 68 8.68 -7.31 27.74
CA PHE A 68 7.59 -6.37 28.03
C PHE A 68 6.34 -7.10 28.56
N ASP A 69 5.89 -6.72 29.75
CA ASP A 69 4.66 -7.23 30.34
C ASP A 69 3.43 -6.59 29.67
N MET A 70 3.00 -7.21 28.57
CA MET A 70 1.82 -6.79 27.83
C MET A 70 0.54 -6.87 28.66
N GLU A 71 0.42 -7.80 29.60
CA GLU A 71 -0.81 -7.94 30.39
C GLU A 71 -0.99 -6.78 31.37
N SER A 72 0.08 -6.42 32.10
CA SER A 72 0.03 -5.29 33.04
C SER A 72 -0.19 -3.97 32.29
N PHE A 73 0.47 -3.80 31.14
CA PHE A 73 0.28 -2.61 30.30
C PHE A 73 -1.17 -2.47 29.79
N LEU A 74 -1.80 -3.55 29.33
CA LEU A 74 -3.18 -3.50 28.85
C LEU A 74 -4.17 -3.21 29.99
N LYS A 75 -3.95 -3.80 31.17
CA LYS A 75 -4.72 -3.49 32.38
C LYS A 75 -4.67 -2.01 32.75
N GLU A 76 -3.49 -1.38 32.68
CA GLU A 76 -3.35 0.06 32.93
C GLU A 76 -4.08 0.91 31.87
N LEU A 77 -4.15 0.43 30.63
CA LEU A 77 -4.90 1.08 29.55
C LEU A 77 -6.41 0.80 29.58
N SER A 78 -6.91 0.00 30.54
CA SER A 78 -8.32 -0.42 30.61
C SER A 78 -8.81 -1.16 29.36
N LEU A 79 -7.93 -1.93 28.71
CA LEU A 79 -8.21 -2.74 27.52
C LEU A 79 -8.08 -4.24 27.80
#